data_AF-A0A9E2KN42-F1
#
_entry.id   AF-A0A9E2KN42-F1
#
_cell.length_a   1.000
_cell.length_b   1.000
_cell.length_c   1.000
_cell.angle_alpha   90.00
_cell.angle_beta   90.00
_cell.angle_gamma   90.00
#
_symmetry.space_group_name_H-M   'P 1'
#
loop_
_entity.id
_entity.type
_entity.pdbx_description
1 polymer ?
#
loop_
_entity_poly.entity_id
_entity_poly.type
_entity_poly.pdbx_seq_one_letter_code
_entity_poly.pdbx_strand_id
1 'polypeptide(L)'
;MELNLRTMATFGVAGNFTGHLEQAGEARDFKNVQTAEANAPKALFPTFIPQGGDSVPAYLKVFPFDAYRVIFPDGQQNLQIEPEMAIVCEVSWQDGQVTALKPVAFGASNDCSIRKEGARKISEKKNWGPSSKGFATNVLKIDSFAPGGILDKYRIASFLVRDGEVYEYGEDSAVRDYSYFYDKLLAWCIDKLNHQQDTGPAEHINAYLQEAGCPQQILISVGATRYTPFGESHYLQKGDQAVVVVYPEDVYSKEEIAHRVKRDNLEEDDISVLQQMIV
;
A
#
# COMPACT_ATOMS: atom_id res chain seq x y z
N MET A 1 -15.10 10.27 -9.95
CA MET A 1 -13.78 10.39 -10.59
C MET A 1 -13.45 8.99 -11.05
N GLU A 2 -13.31 8.77 -12.35
CA GLU A 2 -12.95 7.43 -12.87
C GLU A 2 -11.44 7.30 -12.81
N LEU A 3 -10.94 6.42 -11.93
CA LEU A 3 -9.52 6.17 -11.75
C LEU A 3 -9.08 5.04 -12.68
N ASN A 4 -8.07 5.30 -13.51
CA ASN A 4 -7.49 4.27 -14.37
C ASN A 4 -6.10 3.87 -13.86
N LEU A 5 -6.05 2.83 -13.02
CA LEU A 5 -4.79 2.32 -12.48
C LEU A 5 -3.87 1.73 -13.57
N ARG A 6 -4.40 1.29 -14.72
CA ARG A 6 -3.59 0.66 -15.79
C ARG A 6 -2.61 1.63 -16.45
N THR A 7 -2.84 2.92 -16.31
CA THR A 7 -1.98 3.98 -16.85
C THR A 7 -1.21 4.75 -15.78
N MET A 8 -1.45 4.44 -14.49
CA MET A 8 -0.94 5.18 -13.35
C MET A 8 0.33 4.53 -12.81
N ALA A 9 1.37 5.32 -12.52
CA ALA A 9 2.51 4.81 -11.77
C ALA A 9 2.12 4.64 -10.29
N THR A 10 2.49 3.53 -9.67
CA THR A 10 2.10 3.20 -8.31
C THR A 10 3.30 2.86 -7.44
N PHE A 11 3.21 3.22 -6.16
CA PHE A 11 4.29 3.14 -5.20
C PHE A 11 3.79 2.65 -3.85
N GLY A 12 4.70 2.11 -3.04
CA GLY A 12 4.48 1.81 -1.63
C GLY A 12 5.53 2.49 -0.75
N VAL A 13 5.15 2.77 0.50
CA VAL A 13 6.04 3.39 1.50
C VAL A 13 6.50 2.35 2.51
N ALA A 14 7.79 2.02 2.50
CA ALA A 14 8.35 1.05 3.43
C ALA A 14 8.60 1.66 4.81
N GLY A 15 8.02 1.05 5.85
CA GLY A 15 8.32 1.39 7.25
C GLY A 15 7.64 2.66 7.77
N ASN A 16 6.49 3.04 7.22
CA ASN A 16 5.70 4.17 7.73
C ASN A 16 4.83 3.84 8.95
N PHE A 17 4.89 2.60 9.45
CA PHE A 17 4.26 2.19 10.69
C PHE A 17 5.30 1.52 11.58
N THR A 18 5.47 2.06 12.78
CA THR A 18 6.55 1.61 13.68
C THR A 18 6.35 0.13 14.05
N GLY A 19 7.40 -0.69 13.93
CA GLY A 19 7.36 -2.12 14.28
C GLY A 19 6.92 -3.06 13.16
N HIS A 20 6.33 -2.56 12.06
CA HIS A 20 5.85 -3.44 10.98
C HIS A 20 7.00 -4.14 10.25
N LEU A 21 8.09 -3.44 9.92
CA LEU A 21 9.22 -4.02 9.19
C LEU A 21 9.88 -5.18 9.95
N GLU A 22 9.90 -5.10 11.28
CA GLU A 22 10.39 -6.16 12.15
C GLU A 22 9.49 -7.40 12.06
N GLN A 23 8.16 -7.23 12.14
CA GLN A 23 7.19 -8.32 12.03
C GLN A 23 7.19 -8.96 10.63
N ALA A 24 7.37 -8.16 9.57
CA ALA A 24 7.47 -8.63 8.20
C ALA A 24 8.84 -9.29 7.89
N GLY A 25 9.80 -9.28 8.81
CA GLY A 25 11.15 -9.81 8.60
C GLY A 25 12.03 -8.97 7.66
N GLU A 26 11.62 -7.75 7.35
CA GLU A 26 12.25 -6.88 6.35
C GLU A 26 13.22 -5.86 6.97
N ALA A 27 13.20 -5.67 8.29
CA ALA A 27 14.07 -4.70 8.97
C ALA A 27 15.57 -4.89 8.66
N ARG A 28 15.99 -6.12 8.33
CA ARG A 28 17.39 -6.42 7.97
C ARG A 28 17.81 -5.78 6.64
N ASP A 29 16.88 -5.64 5.70
CA ASP A 29 17.13 -5.06 4.37
C ASP A 29 17.47 -3.56 4.48
N PHE A 30 17.03 -2.90 5.56
CA PHE A 30 17.19 -1.47 5.78
C PHE A 30 18.27 -1.10 6.80
N LYS A 31 19.10 -2.04 7.28
CA LYS A 31 20.11 -1.78 8.32
C LYS A 31 21.07 -0.63 8.02
N ASN A 32 21.36 -0.38 6.75
CA ASN A 32 22.27 0.66 6.30
C ASN A 32 21.56 1.92 5.78
N VAL A 33 20.23 1.95 5.83
CA VAL A 33 19.45 3.10 5.38
C VAL A 33 19.44 4.16 6.48
N GLN A 34 20.00 5.33 6.16
CA GLN A 34 20.00 6.48 7.05
C GLN A 34 18.68 7.23 6.91
N THR A 35 18.02 7.50 8.02
CA THR A 35 16.81 8.31 8.07
C THR A 35 17.01 9.57 8.90
N ALA A 36 16.23 10.61 8.61
CA ALA A 36 16.32 11.89 9.32
C ALA A 36 15.95 11.77 10.81
N GLU A 37 15.06 10.83 11.14
CA GLU A 37 14.63 10.50 12.50
C GLU A 37 14.27 9.01 12.62
N ALA A 38 14.08 8.53 13.84
CA ALA A 38 13.94 7.09 14.14
C ALA A 38 12.73 6.44 13.46
N ASN A 39 11.57 7.11 13.52
CA ASN A 39 10.29 6.62 12.99
C ASN A 39 10.03 7.01 11.52
N ALA A 40 11.00 7.65 10.86
CA ALA A 40 10.83 7.99 9.44
C ALA A 40 10.77 6.72 8.58
N PRO A 41 9.94 6.74 7.51
CA PRO A 41 9.93 5.66 6.52
C PRO A 41 11.30 5.49 5.87
N LYS A 42 11.57 4.27 5.42
CA LYS A 42 12.90 3.86 4.97
C LYS A 42 13.12 4.05 3.47
N ALA A 43 12.11 3.76 2.65
CA ALA A 43 12.19 3.92 1.21
C ALA A 43 10.80 4.05 0.59
N LEU A 44 10.73 4.78 -0.53
CA LEU A 44 9.62 4.68 -1.46
C LEU A 44 10.00 3.60 -2.47
N PHE A 45 9.10 2.70 -2.85
CA PHE A 45 9.39 1.67 -3.86
C PHE A 45 8.30 1.63 -4.93
N PRO A 46 8.66 1.38 -6.19
CA PRO A 46 7.69 1.23 -7.26
C PRO A 46 6.99 -0.13 -7.17
N THR A 47 5.70 -0.14 -7.50
CA THR A 47 4.91 -1.36 -7.63
C THR A 47 4.38 -1.55 -9.06
N PHE A 48 4.20 -0.48 -9.83
CA PHE A 48 3.83 -0.52 -11.24
C PHE A 48 4.24 0.78 -11.96
N ILE A 49 4.88 0.68 -13.13
CA ILE A 49 5.27 1.81 -13.98
C ILE A 49 4.99 1.41 -15.45
N PRO A 50 3.74 1.58 -15.94
CA PRO A 50 3.30 1.03 -17.23
C PRO A 50 4.04 1.63 -18.43
N GLN A 51 4.36 2.93 -18.35
CA GLN A 51 4.96 3.69 -19.44
C GLN A 51 6.48 3.81 -19.31
N GLY A 52 7.09 3.06 -18.40
CA GLY A 52 8.53 3.11 -18.15
C GLY A 52 9.36 2.64 -19.35
N GLY A 53 10.49 3.31 -19.58
CA GLY A 53 11.47 2.96 -20.61
C GLY A 53 12.33 1.76 -20.22
N ASP A 54 13.47 1.58 -20.91
CA ASP A 54 14.30 0.39 -20.78
C ASP A 54 14.95 0.22 -19.41
N SER A 55 15.10 1.31 -18.65
CA SER A 55 15.66 1.23 -17.29
C SER A 55 14.71 0.59 -16.28
N VAL A 56 13.40 0.58 -16.57
CA VAL A 56 12.37 0.00 -15.72
C VAL A 56 12.32 -1.52 -15.91
N PRO A 57 12.55 -2.31 -14.85
CA PRO A 57 12.42 -3.77 -14.91
C PRO A 57 11.09 -4.22 -15.51
N ALA A 58 11.13 -5.23 -16.39
CA ALA A 58 9.94 -5.68 -17.13
C ALA A 58 8.77 -6.08 -16.23
N TYR A 59 9.03 -6.67 -15.05
CA TYR A 59 7.98 -7.05 -14.11
C TYR A 59 7.21 -5.84 -13.54
N LEU A 60 7.87 -4.68 -13.38
CA LEU A 60 7.21 -3.43 -12.96
C LEU A 60 6.29 -2.86 -14.04
N LYS A 61 6.34 -3.36 -15.28
CA LYS A 61 5.42 -2.99 -16.36
C LYS A 61 4.21 -3.91 -16.44
N VAL A 62 4.16 -4.96 -15.61
CA VAL A 62 3.02 -5.88 -15.53
C VAL A 62 2.00 -5.33 -14.53
N PHE A 63 0.76 -5.13 -14.99
CA PHE A 63 -0.31 -4.56 -14.17
C PHE A 63 -0.67 -5.48 -12.99
N PRO A 64 -0.45 -5.06 -11.73
CA PRO A 64 -0.55 -5.98 -10.58
C PRO A 64 -1.91 -5.96 -9.88
N PHE A 65 -2.75 -4.96 -10.10
CA PHE A 65 -3.95 -4.74 -9.30
C PHE A 65 -5.15 -5.57 -9.76
N ASP A 66 -5.85 -6.18 -8.82
CA ASP A 66 -7.17 -6.79 -8.99
C ASP A 66 -7.97 -6.56 -7.70
N ALA A 67 -9.20 -6.04 -7.81
CA ALA A 67 -10.02 -5.71 -6.64
C ALA A 67 -10.66 -6.94 -5.97
N TYR A 68 -10.65 -8.09 -6.63
CA TYR A 68 -11.40 -9.28 -6.23
C TYR A 68 -10.53 -10.50 -6.00
N ARG A 69 -9.28 -10.50 -6.49
CA ARG A 69 -8.41 -11.68 -6.43
C ARG A 69 -6.97 -11.32 -6.12
N VAL A 70 -6.29 -12.25 -5.46
CA VAL A 70 -4.83 -12.34 -5.49
C VAL A 70 -4.47 -13.69 -6.09
N ILE A 71 -3.67 -13.68 -7.16
CA ILE A 71 -3.14 -14.91 -7.75
C ILE A 71 -1.94 -15.33 -6.93
N PHE A 72 -2.08 -16.45 -6.24
CA PHE A 72 -1.02 -17.04 -5.45
C PHE A 72 0.09 -17.56 -6.38
N PRO A 73 1.33 -17.07 -6.26
CA PRO A 73 2.41 -17.46 -7.15
C PRO A 73 2.86 -18.90 -6.91
N ASP A 74 3.05 -19.65 -7.99
CA ASP A 74 3.50 -21.05 -7.94
C ASP A 74 4.82 -21.20 -7.18
N GLY A 75 4.90 -22.22 -6.32
CA GLY A 75 6.10 -22.54 -5.54
C GLY A 75 6.41 -21.60 -4.38
N GLN A 76 5.58 -20.59 -4.11
CA GLN A 76 5.67 -19.78 -2.89
C GLN A 76 4.83 -20.37 -1.76
N GLN A 77 5.14 -19.99 -0.53
CA GLN A 77 4.39 -20.42 0.66
C GLN A 77 4.16 -19.30 1.68
N ASN A 78 4.90 -18.19 1.56
CA ASN A 78 4.97 -17.17 2.61
C ASN A 78 4.35 -15.86 2.14
N LEU A 79 3.10 -15.91 1.69
CA LEU A 79 2.38 -14.72 1.23
C LEU A 79 1.61 -14.10 2.39
N GLN A 80 1.71 -12.79 2.59
CA GLN A 80 0.97 -12.07 3.63
C GLN A 80 0.16 -10.91 3.04
N ILE A 81 -0.96 -10.62 3.69
CA ILE A 81 -1.68 -9.36 3.49
C ILE A 81 -0.77 -8.25 4.01
N GLU A 82 -0.67 -7.15 3.28
CA GLU A 82 -0.11 -5.91 3.81
C GLU A 82 -1.21 -4.85 3.76
N PRO A 83 -1.96 -4.72 4.87
CA PRO A 83 -3.14 -3.87 4.90
C PRO A 83 -2.72 -2.40 4.95
N GLU A 84 -3.04 -1.66 3.90
CA GLU A 84 -2.68 -0.25 3.78
C GLU A 84 -3.88 0.61 3.40
N MET A 85 -3.79 1.90 3.70
CA MET A 85 -4.56 2.91 2.98
C MET A 85 -3.69 3.44 1.83
N ALA A 86 -4.24 3.53 0.63
CA ALA A 86 -3.57 4.20 -0.48
C ALA A 86 -4.22 5.55 -0.78
N ILE A 87 -3.39 6.51 -1.22
CA ILE A 87 -3.83 7.81 -1.73
C ILE A 87 -3.55 7.91 -3.23
N VAL A 88 -4.48 8.51 -3.96
CA VAL A 88 -4.26 8.97 -5.32
C VAL A 88 -3.88 10.44 -5.29
N CYS A 89 -2.76 10.77 -5.92
CA CYS A 89 -2.25 12.14 -5.98
C CYS A 89 -2.22 12.66 -7.43
N GLU A 90 -2.62 13.91 -7.61
CA GLU A 90 -2.20 14.71 -8.77
C GLU A 90 -0.75 15.16 -8.56
N VAL A 91 0.05 15.15 -9.63
CA VAL A 91 1.49 15.45 -9.58
C VAL A 91 1.80 16.69 -10.40
N SER A 92 2.47 17.66 -9.79
CA SER A 92 3.03 18.82 -10.49
C SER A 92 4.51 18.60 -10.77
N TRP A 93 4.93 18.93 -11.99
CA TRP A 93 6.30 18.75 -12.46
C TRP A 93 6.92 20.07 -12.92
N GLN A 94 8.22 20.24 -12.69
CA GLN A 94 9.04 21.29 -13.26
C GLN A 94 10.44 20.73 -13.57
N ASP A 95 10.90 20.87 -14.81
CA ASP A 95 12.24 20.45 -15.24
C ASP A 95 12.60 19.00 -14.83
N GLY A 96 11.63 18.09 -14.91
CA GLY A 96 11.80 16.68 -14.54
C GLY A 96 11.78 16.39 -13.03
N GLN A 97 11.42 17.36 -12.21
CA GLN A 97 11.28 17.18 -10.75
C GLN A 97 9.83 17.35 -10.33
N VAL A 98 9.40 16.54 -9.36
CA VAL A 98 8.12 16.69 -8.69
C VAL A 98 8.20 17.92 -7.80
N THR A 99 7.29 18.87 -7.99
CA THR A 99 7.20 20.10 -7.19
C THR A 99 6.05 20.09 -6.20
N ALA A 100 5.00 19.30 -6.48
CA ALA A 100 3.88 19.12 -5.57
C ALA A 100 3.17 17.79 -5.79
N LEU A 101 2.64 17.25 -4.69
CA LEU A 101 1.68 16.16 -4.68
C LEU A 101 0.39 16.69 -4.06
N LYS A 102 -0.74 16.50 -4.74
CA LYS A 102 -2.06 16.86 -4.23
C LYS A 102 -2.91 15.60 -4.12
N PRO A 103 -3.10 15.07 -2.91
CA PRO A 103 -4.00 13.95 -2.68
C PRO A 103 -5.44 14.34 -3.03
N VAL A 104 -6.13 13.51 -3.81
CA VAL A 104 -7.51 13.75 -4.28
C VAL A 104 -8.49 12.66 -3.85
N ALA A 105 -7.97 11.48 -3.52
CA ALA A 105 -8.75 10.32 -3.18
C ALA A 105 -7.95 9.34 -2.31
N PHE A 106 -8.64 8.52 -1.52
CA PHE A 106 -8.06 7.45 -0.73
C PHE A 106 -8.95 6.19 -0.71
N GLY A 107 -8.36 5.04 -0.41
CA GLY A 107 -9.09 3.79 -0.25
C GLY A 107 -8.26 2.67 0.33
N ALA A 108 -8.92 1.55 0.63
CA ALA A 108 -8.28 0.33 1.09
C ALA A 108 -7.37 -0.25 0.01
N SER A 109 -6.17 -0.65 0.41
CA SER A 109 -5.12 -1.21 -0.43
C SER A 109 -4.53 -2.44 0.24
N ASN A 110 -4.12 -3.40 -0.58
CA ASN A 110 -3.35 -4.55 -0.13
C ASN A 110 -2.03 -4.59 -0.91
N ASP A 111 -0.95 -4.20 -0.24
CA ASP A 111 0.42 -4.30 -0.77
C ASP A 111 0.95 -5.74 -0.62
N CYS A 112 0.13 -6.73 -0.99
CA CYS A 112 0.37 -8.14 -0.74
C CYS A 112 1.79 -8.54 -1.14
N SER A 113 2.41 -9.36 -0.30
CA SER A 113 3.86 -9.51 -0.30
C SER A 113 4.30 -10.93 -0.06
N ILE A 114 5.30 -11.34 -0.84
CA ILE A 114 6.01 -12.62 -0.66
C ILE A 114 7.15 -12.39 0.34
N ARG A 115 7.14 -13.09 1.48
CA ARG A 115 8.27 -13.14 2.40
C ARG A 115 9.35 -14.06 1.85
N LYS A 116 10.18 -13.47 0.99
CA LYS A 116 11.29 -14.12 0.30
C LYS A 116 12.62 -13.54 0.77
N GLU A 117 13.51 -14.40 1.26
CA GLU A 117 14.89 -14.03 1.52
C GLU A 117 15.68 -13.79 0.23
N GLY A 118 16.64 -12.87 0.28
CA GLY A 118 17.57 -12.62 -0.83
C GLY A 118 17.01 -11.82 -2.01
N ALA A 119 15.82 -11.22 -1.87
CA ALA A 119 15.37 -10.20 -2.82
C ALA A 119 16.33 -9.00 -2.80
N ARG A 120 16.70 -8.50 -3.98
CA ARG A 120 17.63 -7.37 -4.08
C ARG A 120 16.90 -6.04 -3.92
N LYS A 121 15.65 -5.99 -4.39
CA LYS A 121 14.76 -4.83 -4.31
C LYS A 121 13.47 -5.21 -3.61
N ILE A 122 12.84 -4.25 -2.94
CA ILE A 122 11.54 -4.46 -2.29
C ILE A 122 10.53 -4.88 -3.35
N SER A 123 10.49 -4.17 -4.47
CA SER A 123 9.55 -4.39 -5.57
C SER A 123 9.52 -5.83 -6.10
N GLU A 124 10.64 -6.57 -6.04
CA GLU A 124 10.72 -8.00 -6.42
C GLU A 124 9.80 -8.90 -5.56
N LYS A 125 9.45 -8.46 -4.34
CA LYS A 125 8.51 -9.15 -3.43
C LYS A 125 7.06 -8.70 -3.62
N LYS A 126 6.86 -7.59 -4.35
CA LYS A 126 5.61 -6.83 -4.39
C LYS A 126 4.85 -7.04 -5.69
N ASN A 127 5.54 -7.11 -6.83
CA ASN A 127 4.90 -7.35 -8.13
C ASN A 127 5.46 -8.63 -8.76
N TRP A 128 4.79 -9.75 -8.50
CA TRP A 128 5.07 -11.03 -9.14
C TRP A 128 4.19 -11.29 -10.38
N GLY A 129 3.46 -10.28 -10.84
CA GLY A 129 2.57 -10.37 -12.00
C GLY A 129 1.14 -9.91 -11.71
N PRO A 130 0.18 -10.26 -12.60
CA PRO A 130 -1.20 -9.86 -12.47
C PRO A 130 -1.83 -10.34 -11.16
N SER A 131 -2.72 -9.52 -10.58
CA SER A 131 -3.38 -9.82 -9.30
C SER A 131 -2.39 -10.12 -8.16
N SER A 132 -1.28 -9.40 -8.09
CA SER A 132 -0.37 -9.42 -6.94
C SER A 132 -0.73 -8.36 -5.90
N LYS A 133 -1.57 -7.38 -6.25
CA LYS A 133 -1.98 -6.27 -5.39
C LYS A 133 -3.47 -6.02 -5.48
N GLY A 134 -3.99 -5.24 -4.55
CA GLY A 134 -5.38 -4.80 -4.59
C GLY A 134 -5.53 -3.34 -4.22
N PHE A 135 -6.53 -2.71 -4.81
CA PHE A 135 -7.04 -1.40 -4.44
C PHE A 135 -8.56 -1.43 -4.57
N ALA A 136 -9.26 -0.91 -3.58
CA ALA A 136 -10.72 -0.94 -3.53
C ALA A 136 -11.35 -0.21 -4.73
N THR A 137 -12.51 -0.70 -5.18
CA THR A 137 -13.30 -0.04 -6.23
C THR A 137 -14.07 1.16 -5.68
N ASN A 138 -14.53 1.11 -4.42
CA ASN A 138 -15.06 2.27 -3.73
C ASN A 138 -13.91 3.12 -3.18
N VAL A 139 -13.72 4.30 -3.77
CA VAL A 139 -12.65 5.23 -3.45
C VAL A 139 -13.25 6.54 -2.96
N LEU A 140 -12.78 7.00 -1.80
CA LEU A 140 -13.32 8.13 -1.08
C LEU A 140 -12.57 9.41 -1.47
N LYS A 141 -13.28 10.54 -1.54
CA LYS A 141 -12.66 11.83 -1.87
C LYS A 141 -11.92 12.41 -0.68
N ILE A 142 -10.76 13.00 -0.93
CA ILE A 142 -10.04 13.81 0.06
C ILE A 142 -10.53 15.25 -0.06
N ASP A 143 -10.99 15.83 1.05
CA ASP A 143 -11.33 17.26 1.15
C ASP A 143 -10.08 18.10 1.48
N SER A 144 -9.29 17.63 2.44
CA SER A 144 -8.06 18.21 2.94
C SER A 144 -7.14 17.08 3.42
N PHE A 145 -5.88 17.09 2.98
CA PHE A 145 -4.85 16.17 3.47
C PHE A 145 -4.03 16.85 4.59
N ALA A 146 -4.74 17.30 5.63
CA ALA A 146 -4.17 17.99 6.78
C ALA A 146 -5.02 17.71 8.04
N PRO A 147 -4.52 18.03 9.26
CA PRO A 147 -5.32 17.95 10.48
C PRO A 147 -6.66 18.70 10.34
N GLY A 148 -7.74 18.09 10.81
CA GLY A 148 -9.12 18.53 10.66
C GLY A 148 -9.80 18.08 9.36
N GLY A 149 -9.07 17.47 8.42
CA GLY A 149 -9.63 16.91 7.18
C GLY A 149 -10.32 15.56 7.39
N ILE A 150 -10.90 15.00 6.31
CA ILE A 150 -11.67 13.76 6.34
C ILE A 150 -10.91 12.58 6.97
N LEU A 151 -9.60 12.49 6.70
CA LEU A 151 -8.76 11.38 7.16
C LEU A 151 -8.59 11.32 8.69
N ASP A 152 -8.80 12.42 9.42
CA ASP A 152 -8.78 12.38 10.88
C ASP A 152 -9.88 11.48 11.45
N LYS A 153 -10.91 11.16 10.68
CA LYS A 153 -12.05 10.33 11.09
C LYS A 153 -11.92 8.87 10.69
N TYR A 154 -10.89 8.48 9.93
CA TYR A 154 -10.83 7.16 9.35
C TYR A 154 -9.90 6.22 10.10
N ARG A 155 -10.28 4.96 10.11
CA ARG A 155 -9.49 3.83 10.60
C ARG A 155 -9.28 2.83 9.48
N ILE A 156 -8.28 1.98 9.67
CA ILE A 156 -8.02 0.81 8.85
C ILE A 156 -8.05 -0.44 9.71
N ALA A 157 -8.75 -1.46 9.24
CA ALA A 157 -8.76 -2.81 9.79
C ALA A 157 -8.50 -3.82 8.68
N SER A 158 -8.01 -5.01 9.05
CA SER A 158 -7.89 -6.11 8.10
C SER A 158 -8.12 -7.47 8.72
N PHE A 159 -8.60 -8.37 7.88
CA PHE A 159 -9.04 -9.69 8.28
C PHE A 159 -8.60 -10.73 7.25
N LEU A 160 -8.42 -11.95 7.73
CA LEU A 160 -8.33 -13.14 6.91
C LEU A 160 -9.58 -13.97 7.19
N VAL A 161 -10.30 -14.36 6.13
CA VAL A 161 -11.41 -15.30 6.22
C VAL A 161 -10.96 -16.65 5.69
N ARG A 162 -11.07 -17.69 6.51
CA ARG A 162 -10.70 -19.06 6.15
C ARG A 162 -11.76 -20.01 6.68
N ASP A 163 -12.29 -20.85 5.79
CA ASP A 163 -13.33 -21.83 6.13
C ASP A 163 -14.57 -21.22 6.83
N GLY A 164 -14.90 -19.96 6.51
CA GLY A 164 -16.01 -19.21 7.10
C GLY A 164 -15.71 -18.55 8.45
N GLU A 165 -14.52 -18.74 9.01
CA GLU A 165 -14.06 -18.07 10.22
C GLU A 165 -13.28 -16.80 9.89
N VAL A 166 -13.49 -15.75 10.69
CA VAL A 166 -12.88 -14.42 10.50
C VAL A 166 -11.80 -14.22 11.56
N TYR A 167 -10.60 -13.89 11.10
CA TYR A 167 -9.44 -13.62 11.95
C TYR A 167 -8.96 -12.19 11.71
N GLU A 168 -8.81 -11.40 12.79
CA GLU A 168 -8.12 -10.11 12.69
C GLU A 168 -6.67 -10.32 12.25
N TYR A 169 -6.26 -9.66 11.18
CA TYR A 169 -4.95 -9.88 10.57
C TYR A 169 -3.97 -8.73 10.87
N GLY A 170 -4.40 -7.49 10.65
CA GLY A 170 -3.67 -6.28 11.04
C GLY A 170 -4.32 -5.58 12.24
N GLU A 171 -3.51 -4.86 13.01
CA GLU A 171 -3.98 -4.03 14.13
C GLU A 171 -4.90 -2.92 13.57
N ASP A 172 -6.10 -2.84 14.13
CA ASP A 172 -7.05 -1.76 13.83
C ASP A 172 -6.47 -0.42 14.29
N SER A 173 -6.24 0.49 13.34
CA SER A 173 -5.43 1.70 13.56
C SER A 173 -6.12 2.92 12.99
N ALA A 174 -6.00 4.08 13.65
CA ALA A 174 -6.41 5.33 13.02
C ALA A 174 -5.43 5.68 11.91
N VAL A 175 -5.91 6.17 10.77
CA VAL A 175 -5.02 6.50 9.65
C VAL A 175 -4.09 7.67 9.99
N ARG A 176 -4.49 8.55 10.91
CA ARG A 176 -3.63 9.63 11.43
C ARG A 176 -2.42 9.14 12.25
N ASP A 177 -2.39 7.86 12.66
CA ASP A 177 -1.33 7.30 13.50
C ASP A 177 -0.12 6.77 12.69
N TYR A 178 -0.14 6.87 11.35
CA TYR A 178 1.04 6.64 10.52
C TYR A 178 2.19 7.56 10.95
N SER A 179 3.43 7.04 10.97
CA SER A 179 4.60 7.78 11.47
C SER A 179 4.83 9.09 10.72
N TYR A 180 4.73 9.06 9.41
CA TYR A 180 4.67 10.23 8.54
C TYR A 180 3.28 10.29 7.91
N PHE A 181 2.61 11.41 8.10
CA PHE A 181 1.29 11.67 7.53
C PHE A 181 1.14 13.14 7.16
N TYR A 182 0.08 13.48 6.43
CA TYR A 182 -0.19 14.85 5.95
C TYR A 182 1.02 15.46 5.20
N ASP A 183 1.26 16.76 5.39
CA ASP A 183 2.36 17.49 4.75
C ASP A 183 3.73 16.83 4.96
N LYS A 184 3.93 16.18 6.11
CA LYS A 184 5.18 15.48 6.42
C LYS A 184 5.41 14.29 5.48
N LEU A 185 4.36 13.51 5.21
CA LEU A 185 4.42 12.41 4.25
C LEU A 185 4.62 12.95 2.83
N LEU A 186 3.88 13.99 2.43
CA LEU A 186 3.97 14.54 1.08
C LEU A 186 5.38 15.10 0.80
N ALA A 187 5.94 15.88 1.74
CA ALA A 187 7.29 16.40 1.61
C ALA A 187 8.34 15.28 1.50
N TRP A 188 8.19 14.21 2.30
CA TRP A 188 9.06 13.05 2.24
C TRP A 188 8.91 12.29 0.91
N CYS A 189 7.69 12.09 0.41
CA CYS A 189 7.46 11.45 -0.88
C CYS A 189 8.08 12.27 -2.01
N ILE A 190 7.94 13.59 -2.02
CA ILE A 190 8.56 14.47 -3.02
C ILE A 190 10.09 14.34 -3.00
N ASP A 191 10.71 14.35 -1.81
CA ASP A 191 12.16 14.10 -1.67
C ASP A 191 12.56 12.74 -2.29
N LYS A 192 11.83 11.67 -1.99
CA LYS A 192 12.15 10.33 -2.53
C LYS A 192 11.91 10.21 -4.03
N LEU A 193 10.83 10.78 -4.54
CA LEU A 193 10.53 10.81 -5.97
C LEU A 193 11.61 11.54 -6.78
N ASN A 194 12.31 12.51 -6.19
CA ASN A 194 13.34 13.30 -6.87
C ASN A 194 14.77 12.84 -6.59
N HIS A 195 15.06 12.35 -5.39
CA HIS A 195 16.45 12.22 -4.90
C HIS A 195 16.83 10.84 -4.37
N GLN A 196 15.88 9.89 -4.26
CA GLN A 196 16.20 8.53 -3.81
C GLN A 196 17.17 7.85 -4.79
N GLN A 197 18.28 7.34 -4.25
CA GLN A 197 19.31 6.66 -5.02
C GLN A 197 19.04 5.15 -5.10
N ASP A 198 19.49 4.52 -6.18
CA ASP A 198 19.50 3.06 -6.32
C ASP A 198 20.52 2.43 -5.35
N THR A 199 20.07 2.14 -4.13
CA THR A 199 20.91 1.67 -3.03
C THR A 199 20.18 0.64 -2.18
N GLY A 200 20.85 -0.50 -1.92
CA GLY A 200 20.25 -1.62 -1.18
C GLY A 200 18.87 -1.99 -1.75
N PRO A 201 17.81 -2.00 -0.91
CA PRO A 201 16.47 -2.43 -1.32
C PRO A 201 15.70 -1.38 -2.14
N ALA A 202 16.21 -0.15 -2.27
CA ALA A 202 15.55 0.98 -2.91
C ALA A 202 16.00 1.21 -4.35
N GLU A 203 15.10 1.71 -5.20
CA GLU A 203 15.34 2.05 -6.61
C GLU A 203 15.50 3.56 -6.84
N HIS A 204 16.13 3.93 -7.96
CA HIS A 204 16.20 5.32 -8.42
C HIS A 204 14.90 5.71 -9.16
N ILE A 205 13.90 6.15 -8.40
CA ILE A 205 12.53 6.37 -8.90
C ILE A 205 12.45 7.50 -9.93
N ASN A 206 13.20 8.59 -9.74
CA ASN A 206 13.13 9.74 -10.66
C ASN A 206 13.45 9.32 -12.10
N ALA A 207 14.50 8.51 -12.30
CA ALA A 207 14.87 8.00 -13.61
C ALA A 207 13.72 7.23 -14.29
N TYR A 208 13.01 6.39 -13.54
CA TYR A 208 11.86 5.65 -14.06
C TYR A 208 10.70 6.57 -14.45
N LEU A 209 10.44 7.60 -13.64
CA LEU A 209 9.35 8.55 -13.89
C LEU A 209 9.66 9.51 -15.06
N GLN A 210 10.93 9.87 -15.27
CA GLN A 210 11.37 10.62 -16.45
C GLN A 210 11.10 9.83 -17.74
N GLU A 211 11.51 8.56 -17.77
CA GLU A 211 11.25 7.69 -18.93
C GLU A 211 9.75 7.42 -19.12
N ALA A 212 8.96 7.40 -18.03
CA ALA A 212 7.51 7.29 -18.08
C ALA A 212 6.78 8.58 -18.47
N GLY A 213 7.50 9.64 -18.84
CA GLY A 213 6.92 10.88 -19.34
C GLY A 213 6.30 11.79 -18.26
N CYS A 214 6.82 11.75 -17.02
CA CYS A 214 6.37 12.60 -15.91
C CYS A 214 4.84 12.48 -15.65
N PRO A 215 4.37 11.33 -15.12
CA PRO A 215 2.94 11.07 -15.00
C PRO A 215 2.23 12.11 -14.13
N GLN A 216 1.04 12.53 -14.57
CA GLN A 216 0.23 13.55 -13.87
C GLN A 216 -0.53 13.00 -12.67
N GLN A 217 -0.64 11.68 -12.55
CA GLN A 217 -1.26 11.01 -11.42
C GLN A 217 -0.44 9.80 -10.98
N ILE A 218 -0.37 9.61 -9.67
CA ILE A 218 0.26 8.44 -9.05
C ILE A 218 -0.62 7.91 -7.91
N LEU A 219 -0.47 6.63 -7.60
CA LEU A 219 -1.02 6.02 -6.39
C LEU A 219 0.10 5.68 -5.42
N ILE A 220 -0.09 6.01 -4.15
CA ILE A 220 0.87 5.72 -3.08
C ILE A 220 0.14 4.96 -1.98
N SER A 221 0.49 3.69 -1.80
CA SER A 221 0.11 2.92 -0.61
C SER A 221 1.02 3.36 0.55
N VAL A 222 0.43 3.89 1.63
CA VAL A 222 1.17 4.71 2.61
C VAL A 222 1.92 3.90 3.65
N GLY A 223 1.90 2.58 3.57
CA GLY A 223 2.52 1.64 4.49
C GLY A 223 1.50 0.76 5.21
N ALA A 224 1.92 -0.46 5.51
CA ALA A 224 1.09 -1.45 6.19
C ALA A 224 1.02 -1.23 7.69
N THR A 225 -0.15 -1.49 8.28
CA THR A 225 -0.29 -1.52 9.74
C THR A 225 0.42 -2.74 10.33
N ARG A 226 0.69 -2.71 11.63
CA ARG A 226 1.26 -3.87 12.33
C ARG A 226 0.35 -5.09 12.24
N TYR A 227 0.94 -6.27 12.28
CA TYR A 227 0.18 -7.50 12.37
C TYR A 227 -0.36 -7.73 13.78
N THR A 228 -1.53 -8.34 13.87
CA THR A 228 -1.94 -9.06 15.08
C THR A 228 -1.03 -10.29 15.27
N PRO A 229 -1.00 -10.92 16.47
CA PRO A 229 -0.28 -12.18 16.65
C PRO A 229 -0.70 -13.27 15.65
N PHE A 230 -1.97 -13.27 15.21
CA PHE A 230 -2.45 -14.17 14.18
C PHE A 230 -1.83 -13.82 12.82
N GLY A 231 -1.94 -12.57 12.36
CA GLY A 231 -1.42 -12.15 11.06
C GLY A 231 0.10 -12.32 10.92
N GLU A 232 0.83 -12.15 12.01
CA GLU A 232 2.29 -12.32 12.04
C GLU A 232 2.70 -13.79 11.84
N SER A 233 1.87 -14.74 12.27
CA SER A 233 2.19 -16.17 12.27
C SER A 233 1.45 -16.98 11.20
N HIS A 234 0.51 -16.38 10.46
CA HIS A 234 -0.33 -17.07 9.48
C HIS A 234 -0.19 -16.47 8.08
N TYR A 235 0.36 -17.27 7.17
CA TYR A 235 0.42 -16.97 5.75
C TYR A 235 -0.90 -17.31 5.04
N LEU A 236 -1.14 -16.61 3.93
CA LEU A 236 -2.25 -16.84 3.03
C LEU A 236 -2.17 -18.24 2.42
N GLN A 237 -3.33 -18.79 2.11
CA GLN A 237 -3.53 -20.07 1.43
C GLN A 237 -4.56 -19.87 0.31
N LYS A 238 -4.49 -20.70 -0.73
CA LYS A 238 -5.55 -20.72 -1.75
C LYS A 238 -6.88 -21.07 -1.09
N GLY A 239 -7.92 -20.30 -1.41
CA GLY A 239 -9.23 -20.39 -0.76
C GLY A 239 -9.43 -19.42 0.41
N ASP A 240 -8.39 -18.74 0.89
CA ASP A 240 -8.56 -17.64 1.85
C ASP A 240 -9.15 -16.40 1.20
N GLN A 241 -9.87 -15.59 1.98
CA GLN A 241 -10.22 -14.23 1.61
C GLN A 241 -9.38 -13.24 2.41
N ALA A 242 -8.65 -12.37 1.72
CA ALA A 242 -7.98 -11.21 2.31
C ALA A 242 -8.95 -10.02 2.31
N VAL A 243 -9.15 -9.39 3.46
CA VAL A 243 -10.08 -8.26 3.61
C VAL A 243 -9.35 -7.08 4.23
N VAL A 244 -9.38 -5.92 3.57
CA VAL A 244 -8.89 -4.65 4.10
C VAL A 244 -10.04 -3.65 4.06
N VAL A 245 -10.30 -2.98 5.18
CA VAL A 245 -11.42 -2.07 5.35
C VAL A 245 -10.91 -0.73 5.87
N VAL A 246 -11.27 0.35 5.19
CA VAL A 246 -11.05 1.72 5.62
C VAL A 246 -12.42 2.35 5.89
N TYR A 247 -12.66 2.76 7.13
CA TYR A 247 -13.99 3.14 7.62
C TYR A 247 -13.97 4.33 8.59
N PRO A 248 -15.06 5.12 8.68
CA PRO A 248 -15.16 6.25 9.60
C PRO A 248 -15.45 5.80 11.04
N GLU A 249 -14.58 6.20 11.98
CA GLU A 249 -14.64 5.82 13.40
C GLU A 249 -15.73 6.52 14.19
N ASP A 250 -16.27 7.63 13.66
CA ASP A 250 -17.44 8.32 14.22
C ASP A 250 -18.77 7.68 13.81
N VAL A 251 -18.76 6.70 12.90
CA VAL A 251 -19.95 5.98 12.42
C VAL A 251 -19.91 4.50 12.81
N TYR A 252 -18.77 3.82 12.66
CA TYR A 252 -18.64 2.38 12.91
C TYR A 252 -17.60 2.08 13.98
N SER A 253 -17.88 1.08 14.82
CA SER A 253 -16.87 0.52 15.74
C SER A 253 -16.11 -0.63 15.09
N LYS A 254 -14.92 -0.94 15.63
CA LYS A 254 -14.13 -2.10 15.22
C LYS A 254 -14.94 -3.41 15.26
N GLU A 255 -15.72 -3.61 16.31
CA GLU A 255 -16.54 -4.81 16.51
C GLU A 255 -17.65 -4.92 15.46
N GLU A 256 -18.27 -3.80 15.10
CA GLU A 256 -19.28 -3.76 14.03
C GLU A 256 -18.64 -4.10 12.67
N ILE A 257 -17.46 -3.56 12.36
CA ILE A 257 -16.73 -3.89 11.12
C ILE A 257 -16.38 -5.39 11.08
N ALA A 258 -15.84 -5.95 12.17
CA ALA A 258 -15.53 -7.38 12.24
C ALA A 258 -16.78 -8.27 12.04
N HIS A 259 -17.92 -7.86 12.60
CA HIS A 259 -19.19 -8.56 12.44
C HIS A 259 -19.74 -8.46 11.01
N ARG A 260 -19.57 -7.31 10.35
CA ARG A 260 -19.93 -7.10 8.95
C ARG A 260 -19.07 -7.93 7.99
N VAL A 261 -17.77 -8.10 8.27
CA VAL A 261 -16.90 -9.03 7.52
C VAL A 261 -17.48 -10.44 7.56
N LYS A 262 -17.88 -10.93 8.74
CA LYS A 262 -18.45 -12.28 8.90
C LYS A 262 -19.75 -12.50 8.14
N ARG A 263 -20.52 -11.43 7.90
CA ARG A 263 -21.80 -11.45 7.18
C ARG A 263 -21.70 -11.10 5.71
N ASP A 264 -20.50 -10.78 5.23
CA ASP A 264 -20.25 -10.24 3.89
C ASP A 264 -21.14 -9.01 3.57
N ASN A 265 -21.14 -8.04 4.49
CA ASN A 265 -22.00 -6.84 4.42
C ASN A 265 -21.21 -5.56 4.75
N LEU A 266 -20.20 -5.26 3.93
CA LEU A 266 -19.29 -4.12 4.11
C LEU A 266 -19.50 -3.00 3.08
N GLU A 267 -20.32 -3.21 2.06
CA GLU A 267 -20.57 -2.23 1.01
C GLU A 267 -21.41 -1.06 1.55
N GLU A 268 -20.76 0.09 1.73
CA GLU A 268 -21.37 1.36 2.11
C GLU A 268 -20.64 2.49 1.36
N ASP A 269 -21.32 3.61 1.12
CA ASP A 269 -20.74 4.76 0.38
C ASP A 269 -19.53 5.36 1.11
N ASP A 270 -19.49 5.28 2.44
CA ASP A 270 -18.43 5.81 3.31
C ASP A 270 -17.40 4.77 3.76
N ILE A 271 -17.52 3.51 3.32
CA ILE A 271 -16.54 2.45 3.58
C ILE A 271 -15.80 2.12 2.29
N SER A 272 -14.47 2.21 2.33
CA SER A 272 -13.63 1.64 1.28
C SER A 272 -13.22 0.23 1.69
N VAL A 273 -13.73 -0.77 0.99
CA VAL A 273 -13.47 -2.19 1.26
C VAL A 273 -12.77 -2.85 0.08
N LEU A 274 -11.72 -3.61 0.38
CA LEU A 274 -11.01 -4.46 -0.55
C LEU A 274 -11.12 -5.90 -0.05
N GLN A 275 -11.88 -6.73 -0.77
CA GLN A 275 -12.08 -8.15 -0.49
C GLN A 275 -11.53 -8.98 -1.64
N GLN A 276 -10.43 -9.70 -1.41
CA GLN A 276 -9.74 -10.47 -2.44
C GLN A 276 -9.73 -11.95 -2.11
N MET A 277 -10.19 -12.78 -3.04
CA MET A 277 -10.05 -14.22 -2.99
C MET A 277 -8.63 -14.64 -3.39
N ILE A 278 -8.00 -15.49 -2.59
CA ILE A 278 -6.70 -16.06 -2.91
C ILE A 278 -6.89 -17.30 -3.82
N VAL A 279 -6.34 -17.26 -5.04
CA VAL A 279 -6.52 -18.30 -6.09
C VAL A 279 -5.22 -18.92 -6.60
#